data_AF-K9VPS6-F1
#
_entry.id   AF-K9VPS6-F1
#
_cell.length_a   1.000
_cell.length_b   1.000
_cell.length_c   1.000
_cell.angle_alpha   90.00
_cell.angle_beta   90.00
_cell.angle_gamma   90.00
#
_symmetry.space_group_name_H-M   'P 1'
#
loop_
_entity.id
_entity.type
_entity.pdbx_description
1 polymer ?
#
loop_
_entity_poly.entity_id
_entity_poly.type
_entity_poly.pdbx_seq_one_letter_code
_entity_poly.pdbx_strand_id
1 'polypeptide(L)'
;MNIVTVVPGIEGEFDRATGCINWQGSKLKNGYGRKWIEGKTVLVHRLVLESKIPGFIDSGYFACHICDNPSCINPAHLVAGTAAENTQHMIGRDRKTPRRKSIPGIGKLSIEQLREIQRQYLAGTTKSHLIKEYGVQYDTITKILQAKIPHNFTTVPPGFVGEIQDSGCIIFQGAKDGQGGYGRYFKNGKSQSVTRAVLAEKLGCEVPTSMDACHTCDNPSCINPEHLWGGTRTQNLLDASKKGRTQGKSHPLSNAKLDWEKVREIRLKLAAGERMKDVAQEYSVGRKTIHDIKYHVTWKEAGQEVPVPCMGGHLERKLTFAQAIEIRERIQAGESIATIAQEFGVSRNIISDIKRNVTYRGEFN
;
A
#
# COMPACT_ATOMS: atom_id res chain seq x y z
N MET A 1 30.84 1.61 -36.12
CA MET A 1 30.36 0.46 -35.31
C MET A 1 31.56 -0.44 -35.08
N ASN A 2 31.95 -0.66 -33.83
CA ASN A 2 33.06 -1.56 -33.51
C ASN A 2 32.51 -2.99 -33.41
N ILE A 3 32.41 -3.68 -34.55
CA ILE A 3 32.00 -5.09 -34.57
C ILE A 3 33.20 -5.94 -34.16
N VAL A 4 32.97 -6.85 -33.23
CA VAL A 4 33.98 -7.77 -32.70
C VAL A 4 33.49 -9.21 -32.92
N THR A 5 34.31 -10.00 -33.59
CA THR A 5 34.10 -11.44 -33.73
C THR A 5 34.50 -12.12 -32.43
N VAL A 6 33.55 -12.81 -31.80
CA VAL A 6 33.77 -13.50 -30.52
C VAL A 6 34.25 -14.92 -30.75
N VAL A 7 33.61 -15.62 -31.68
CA VAL A 7 34.02 -16.93 -32.22
C VAL A 7 33.60 -17.00 -33.68
N PRO A 8 34.14 -17.93 -34.49
CA PRO A 8 33.81 -18.03 -35.91
C PRO A 8 32.30 -18.03 -36.16
N GLY A 9 31.83 -17.04 -36.93
CA GLY A 9 30.41 -16.87 -37.28
C GLY A 9 29.52 -16.33 -36.15
N ILE A 10 30.08 -15.82 -35.05
CA ILE A 10 29.37 -15.11 -33.98
C ILE A 10 30.07 -13.77 -33.72
N GLU A 11 29.40 -12.69 -34.10
CA GLU A 11 29.90 -11.32 -34.01
C GLU A 11 28.89 -10.41 -33.32
N GLY A 12 29.37 -9.36 -32.69
CA GLY A 12 28.52 -8.38 -32.04
C GLY A 12 29.15 -7.00 -31.98
N GLU A 13 28.33 -6.02 -31.66
CA GLU A 13 28.79 -4.64 -31.50
C GLU A 13 29.34 -4.43 -30.10
N PHE A 14 30.58 -3.93 -30.03
CA PHE A 14 31.22 -3.61 -28.76
C PHE A 14 30.73 -2.26 -28.20
N ASP A 15 30.10 -2.34 -27.04
CA ASP A 15 29.70 -1.19 -26.23
C ASP A 15 30.81 -0.84 -25.23
N ARG A 16 31.46 0.30 -25.44
CA ARG A 16 32.57 0.78 -24.61
C ARG A 16 32.14 1.15 -23.18
N ALA A 17 30.88 1.54 -22.96
CA ALA A 17 30.41 1.96 -21.65
C ALA A 17 30.17 0.78 -20.72
N THR A 18 29.68 -0.34 -21.26
CA THR A 18 29.32 -1.53 -20.49
C THR A 18 30.33 -2.68 -20.64
N GLY A 19 31.26 -2.58 -21.60
CA GLY A 19 32.14 -3.69 -22.01
C GLY A 19 31.39 -4.86 -22.65
N CYS A 20 30.09 -4.73 -22.94
CA CYS A 20 29.31 -5.78 -23.57
C CYS A 20 29.64 -5.88 -25.07
N ILE A 21 29.64 -7.10 -25.59
CA ILE A 21 29.60 -7.35 -27.03
C ILE A 21 28.16 -7.76 -27.33
N ASN A 22 27.38 -6.87 -27.92
CA ASN A 22 25.94 -7.06 -28.11
C ASN A 22 25.66 -7.77 -29.44
N TRP A 23 24.96 -8.90 -29.38
CA TRP A 23 24.53 -9.65 -30.55
C TRP A 23 23.65 -8.78 -31.46
N GLN A 24 23.97 -8.76 -32.76
CA GLN A 24 23.25 -7.97 -33.77
C GLN A 24 22.28 -8.80 -34.62
N GLY A 25 22.34 -10.13 -34.51
CA GLY A 25 21.43 -11.02 -35.23
C GLY A 25 20.06 -11.18 -34.57
N SER A 26 19.33 -12.24 -34.97
CA SER A 26 18.01 -12.57 -34.45
C SER A 26 18.00 -12.74 -32.91
N LYS A 27 16.97 -12.19 -32.26
CA LYS A 27 16.76 -12.27 -30.81
C LYS A 27 15.40 -12.87 -30.49
N LEU A 28 15.28 -13.49 -29.32
CA LEU A 28 14.00 -13.87 -28.74
C LEU A 28 13.28 -12.64 -28.14
N LYS A 29 11.98 -12.78 -27.85
CA LYS A 29 11.19 -11.71 -27.20
C LYS A 29 11.78 -11.23 -25.86
N ASN A 30 12.52 -12.10 -25.17
CA ASN A 30 13.19 -11.82 -23.90
C ASN A 30 14.62 -11.28 -24.07
N GLY A 31 15.04 -10.91 -25.29
CA GLY A 31 16.31 -10.24 -25.57
C GLY A 31 17.50 -11.18 -25.85
N TYR A 32 17.39 -12.48 -25.58
CA TYR A 32 18.49 -13.42 -25.83
C TYR A 32 18.74 -13.61 -27.33
N GLY A 33 20.01 -13.52 -27.72
CA GLY A 33 20.45 -13.82 -29.08
C GLY A 33 20.23 -15.29 -29.44
N ARG A 34 19.71 -15.54 -30.64
CA ARG A 34 19.49 -16.88 -31.20
C ARG A 34 20.08 -17.01 -32.60
N LYS A 35 20.48 -18.23 -32.96
CA LYS A 35 20.96 -18.60 -34.30
C LYS A 35 20.36 -19.95 -34.70
N TRP A 36 20.08 -20.11 -35.99
CA TRP A 36 19.61 -21.38 -36.55
C TRP A 36 20.82 -22.21 -36.99
N ILE A 37 20.96 -23.43 -36.46
CA ILE A 37 22.06 -24.36 -36.77
C ILE A 37 21.46 -25.76 -36.88
N GLU A 38 21.72 -26.47 -37.99
CA GLU A 38 21.34 -27.88 -38.20
C GLU A 38 19.86 -28.20 -37.85
N GLY A 39 18.95 -27.34 -38.29
CA GLY A 39 17.51 -27.52 -38.09
C GLY A 39 17.00 -27.17 -36.69
N LYS A 40 17.85 -26.62 -35.81
CA LYS A 40 17.49 -26.23 -34.44
C LYS A 40 17.84 -24.77 -34.16
N THR A 41 17.02 -24.12 -33.33
CA THR A 41 17.32 -22.78 -32.80
C THR A 41 18.18 -22.93 -31.55
N VAL A 42 19.38 -22.34 -31.57
CA VAL A 42 20.34 -22.39 -30.47
C VAL A 42 20.57 -20.97 -29.93
N LEU A 43 20.76 -20.85 -28.61
CA LEU A 43 21.07 -19.57 -27.97
C LEU A 43 22.55 -19.23 -28.14
N VAL A 44 22.84 -18.02 -28.64
CA VAL A 44 24.19 -17.64 -29.07
C VAL A 44 25.18 -17.59 -27.91
N HIS A 45 24.76 -17.11 -26.74
CA HIS A 45 25.61 -17.07 -25.55
C HIS A 45 26.02 -18.47 -25.04
N ARG A 46 25.22 -19.51 -25.30
CA ARG A 46 25.59 -20.90 -24.98
C ARG A 46 26.67 -21.44 -25.93
N LEU A 47 26.60 -21.08 -27.20
CA LEU A 47 27.64 -21.41 -28.19
C LEU A 47 28.97 -20.72 -27.86
N VAL A 48 28.90 -19.46 -27.40
CA VAL A 48 30.09 -18.75 -26.92
C VAL A 48 30.67 -19.45 -25.68
N LEU A 49 29.83 -19.88 -24.73
CA LEU A 49 30.34 -20.59 -23.56
C LEU A 49 30.89 -21.99 -23.88
N GLU A 50 30.30 -22.69 -24.86
CA GLU A 50 30.82 -23.95 -25.41
C GLU A 50 32.26 -23.80 -25.94
N SER A 51 32.54 -22.70 -26.66
CA SER A 51 33.89 -22.44 -27.15
C SER A 51 34.93 -22.19 -26.04
N LYS A 52 34.47 -21.77 -24.86
CA LYS A 52 35.29 -21.54 -23.67
C LYS A 52 35.43 -22.79 -22.81
N ILE A 53 34.39 -23.63 -22.79
CA ILE A 53 34.29 -24.85 -22.00
C ILE A 53 33.74 -25.97 -22.92
N PRO A 54 34.62 -26.74 -23.57
CA PRO A 54 34.19 -27.85 -24.44
C PRO A 54 33.30 -28.85 -23.67
N GLY A 55 32.17 -29.23 -24.26
CA GLY A 55 31.17 -30.10 -23.65
C GLY A 55 30.17 -29.41 -22.73
N PHE A 56 30.18 -28.07 -22.65
CA PHE A 56 29.26 -27.29 -21.82
C PHE A 56 27.79 -27.48 -22.22
N ILE A 57 27.48 -27.57 -23.51
CA ILE A 57 26.11 -27.72 -24.00
C ILE A 57 25.44 -28.97 -23.43
N ASP A 58 26.21 -30.05 -23.28
CA ASP A 58 25.75 -31.36 -22.77
C ASP A 58 25.86 -31.48 -21.24
N SER A 59 26.55 -30.54 -20.59
CA SER A 59 26.84 -30.58 -19.15
C SER A 59 25.62 -30.35 -18.23
N GLY A 60 24.50 -29.87 -18.77
CA GLY A 60 23.31 -29.49 -17.99
C GLY A 60 23.44 -28.17 -17.21
N TYR A 61 24.60 -27.50 -17.27
CA TYR A 61 24.82 -26.19 -16.65
C TYR A 61 24.17 -25.05 -17.46
N PHE A 62 23.92 -23.92 -16.78
CA PHE A 62 23.36 -22.71 -17.36
C PHE A 62 24.47 -21.71 -17.70
N ALA A 63 24.32 -21.01 -18.82
CA ALA A 63 25.21 -19.94 -19.22
C ALA A 63 24.69 -18.63 -18.63
N CYS A 64 25.31 -18.19 -17.54
CA CYS A 64 24.87 -17.06 -16.74
C CYS A 64 25.61 -15.78 -17.14
N HIS A 65 24.84 -14.70 -17.35
CA HIS A 65 25.39 -13.38 -17.60
C HIS A 65 25.76 -12.66 -16.30
N ILE A 66 27.03 -12.32 -16.11
CA ILE A 66 27.42 -11.42 -14.99
C ILE A 66 27.14 -9.95 -15.30
N CYS A 67 26.99 -9.60 -16.58
CA CYS A 67 26.64 -8.24 -17.04
C CYS A 67 25.14 -8.02 -17.17
N ASP A 68 24.35 -9.07 -16.95
CA ASP A 68 22.92 -8.93 -16.75
C ASP A 68 22.17 -8.35 -17.98
N ASN A 69 22.78 -8.50 -19.15
CA ASN A 69 22.31 -8.10 -20.48
C ASN A 69 22.13 -9.35 -21.37
N PRO A 70 20.89 -9.80 -21.63
CA PRO A 70 20.60 -11.03 -22.38
C PRO A 70 21.16 -11.05 -23.82
N SER A 71 21.39 -9.88 -24.41
CA SER A 71 21.93 -9.77 -25.77
C SER A 71 23.46 -9.84 -25.82
N CYS A 72 24.13 -9.78 -24.67
CA CYS A 72 25.58 -9.82 -24.58
C CYS A 72 26.11 -11.22 -24.88
N ILE A 73 27.13 -11.26 -25.73
CA ILE A 73 27.88 -12.45 -26.15
C ILE A 73 29.36 -12.34 -25.76
N ASN A 74 29.75 -11.40 -24.89
CA ASN A 74 31.13 -11.28 -24.44
C ASN A 74 31.52 -12.51 -23.58
N PRO A 75 32.55 -13.31 -23.95
CA PRO A 75 32.98 -14.49 -23.19
C PRO A 75 33.41 -14.19 -21.75
N ALA A 76 33.91 -12.98 -21.49
CA ALA A 76 34.28 -12.53 -20.15
C ALA A 76 33.04 -12.29 -19.27
N HIS A 77 31.87 -12.05 -19.88
CA HIS A 77 30.62 -11.82 -19.18
C HIS A 77 29.75 -13.08 -19.02
N LEU A 78 30.26 -14.24 -19.43
CA LEU A 78 29.56 -15.53 -19.38
C LEU A 78 30.28 -16.51 -18.47
N VAL A 79 29.51 -17.10 -17.56
CA VAL A 79 29.99 -18.08 -16.57
C VAL A 79 29.06 -19.29 -16.59
N ALA A 80 29.62 -20.49 -16.47
CA ALA A 80 28.82 -21.71 -16.26
C ALA A 80 28.36 -21.74 -14.80
N GLY A 81 27.07 -21.91 -14.58
CA GLY A 81 26.50 -22.00 -13.24
C GLY A 81 25.36 -23.00 -13.17
N THR A 82 25.13 -23.54 -11.98
CA THR A 82 23.96 -24.37 -11.70
C THR A 82 22.69 -23.52 -11.66
N ALA A 83 21.52 -24.15 -11.79
CA ALA A 83 20.23 -23.46 -11.59
C ALA A 83 20.14 -22.79 -10.20
N ALA A 84 20.78 -23.39 -9.19
CA ALA A 84 20.83 -22.87 -7.82
C ALA A 84 21.67 -21.59 -7.73
N GLU A 85 22.89 -21.59 -8.29
CA GLU A 85 23.80 -20.44 -8.31
C GLU A 85 23.23 -19.28 -9.15
N ASN A 86 22.61 -19.59 -10.30
CA ASN A 86 21.91 -18.60 -11.11
C ASN A 86 20.76 -17.94 -10.32
N THR A 87 20.04 -18.73 -9.53
CA THR A 87 18.97 -18.22 -8.67
C THR A 87 19.53 -17.37 -7.52
N GLN A 88 20.67 -17.75 -6.94
CA GLN A 88 21.32 -17.01 -5.86
C GLN A 88 21.90 -15.67 -6.34
N HIS A 89 22.52 -15.64 -7.52
CA HIS A 89 22.98 -14.40 -8.17
C HIS A 89 21.82 -13.47 -8.51
N MET A 90 20.68 -14.00 -8.94
CA MET A 90 19.46 -13.21 -9.14
C MET A 90 18.88 -12.63 -7.85
N ILE A 91 19.00 -13.34 -6.72
CA ILE A 91 18.53 -12.88 -5.40
C ILE A 91 19.43 -11.77 -4.86
N GLY A 92 20.76 -11.89 -5.02
CA GLY A 92 21.72 -10.88 -4.56
C GLY A 92 21.68 -9.55 -5.35
N ARG A 93 21.03 -9.52 -6.51
CA ARG A 93 20.98 -8.35 -7.42
C ARG A 93 19.58 -7.73 -7.55
N ASP A 94 18.66 -8.12 -6.68
CA ASP A 94 17.29 -7.59 -6.58
C ASP A 94 16.48 -7.63 -7.89
N ARG A 95 16.79 -8.59 -8.78
CA ARG A 95 16.16 -8.78 -10.10
C ARG A 95 14.97 -9.74 -10.09
N LYS A 96 14.43 -10.06 -8.92
CA LYS A 96 13.14 -10.75 -8.88
C LYS A 96 12.07 -9.78 -9.35
N THR A 97 11.59 -9.97 -10.59
CA THR A 97 10.15 -9.88 -10.78
C THR A 97 9.54 -10.79 -9.71
N PRO A 98 8.66 -10.29 -8.84
CA PRO A 98 8.08 -11.11 -7.79
C PRO A 98 7.44 -12.30 -8.50
N ARG A 99 8.08 -13.48 -8.37
CA ARG A 99 7.45 -14.74 -8.75
C ARG A 99 6.12 -14.70 -8.00
N ARG A 100 5.00 -14.74 -8.73
CA ARG A 100 3.71 -15.14 -8.16
C ARG A 100 3.98 -16.46 -7.44
N LYS A 101 4.29 -16.40 -6.14
CA LYS A 101 4.66 -17.57 -5.35
C LYS A 101 3.41 -18.43 -5.27
N SER A 102 3.39 -19.49 -6.10
CA SER A 102 3.02 -20.85 -5.71
C SER A 102 1.84 -20.98 -4.75
N ILE A 103 0.69 -20.43 -5.11
CA ILE A 103 -0.60 -20.88 -4.59
C ILE A 103 -1.46 -21.22 -5.81
N PRO A 104 -1.71 -22.52 -6.09
CA PRO A 104 -2.64 -22.93 -7.14
C PRO A 104 -4.04 -22.35 -6.85
N GLY A 105 -4.67 -21.69 -7.82
CA GLY A 105 -6.10 -21.34 -7.72
C GLY A 105 -6.46 -19.91 -7.33
N ILE A 106 -5.52 -18.95 -7.35
CA ILE A 106 -5.72 -17.51 -7.03
C ILE A 106 -6.90 -16.82 -7.79
N GLY A 107 -7.49 -17.45 -8.81
CA GLY A 107 -8.68 -16.91 -9.48
C GLY A 107 -10.03 -17.30 -8.89
N LYS A 108 -10.14 -18.41 -8.14
CA LYS A 108 -11.45 -18.97 -7.73
C LYS A 108 -11.52 -19.44 -6.27
N LEU A 109 -10.40 -19.84 -5.66
CA LEU A 109 -10.38 -20.35 -4.29
C LEU A 109 -9.53 -19.49 -3.36
N SER A 110 -10.03 -19.19 -2.16
CA SER A 110 -9.31 -18.52 -1.09
C SER A 110 -8.32 -19.46 -0.39
N ILE A 111 -7.31 -18.90 0.29
CA ILE A 111 -6.35 -19.66 1.10
C ILE A 111 -7.07 -20.50 2.17
N GLU A 112 -8.16 -19.98 2.73
CA GLU A 112 -9.02 -20.67 3.68
C GLU A 112 -9.69 -21.89 3.03
N GLN A 113 -10.21 -21.76 1.80
CA GLN A 113 -10.76 -22.89 1.04
C GLN A 113 -9.69 -23.93 0.71
N LEU A 114 -8.46 -23.52 0.39
CA LEU A 114 -7.37 -24.47 0.15
C LEU A 114 -7.03 -25.29 1.40
N ARG A 115 -6.97 -24.64 2.57
CA ARG A 115 -6.76 -25.33 3.86
C ARG A 115 -7.93 -26.26 4.17
N GLU A 116 -9.15 -25.85 3.88
CA GLU A 116 -10.34 -26.68 4.09
C GLU A 116 -10.30 -27.94 3.23
N ILE A 117 -9.94 -27.82 1.95
CA ILE A 117 -9.76 -28.97 1.05
C ILE A 117 -8.72 -29.95 1.61
N GLN A 118 -7.59 -29.45 2.14
CA GLN A 118 -6.56 -30.29 2.75
C GLN A 118 -7.09 -30.99 4.02
N ARG A 119 -7.84 -30.29 4.89
CA ARG A 119 -8.44 -30.85 6.10
C ARG A 119 -9.46 -31.94 5.78
N GLN A 120 -10.40 -31.67 4.87
CA GLN A 120 -11.42 -32.64 4.47
C GLN A 120 -10.79 -33.91 3.87
N TYR A 121 -9.77 -33.77 3.03
CA TYR A 121 -9.07 -34.92 2.46
C TYR A 121 -8.39 -35.78 3.54
N LEU A 122 -7.72 -35.14 4.51
CA LEU A 122 -7.12 -35.85 5.65
C LEU A 122 -8.17 -36.52 6.55
N ALA A 123 -9.38 -35.96 6.63
CA ALA A 123 -10.51 -36.54 7.33
C ALA A 123 -11.19 -37.72 6.58
N GLY A 124 -10.70 -38.09 5.39
CA GLY A 124 -11.17 -39.23 4.61
C GLY A 124 -12.08 -38.87 3.43
N THR A 125 -12.31 -37.59 3.15
CA THR A 125 -13.09 -37.17 1.98
C THR A 125 -12.36 -37.50 0.68
N THR A 126 -13.07 -38.09 -0.29
CA THR A 126 -12.47 -38.46 -1.57
C THR A 126 -12.22 -37.25 -2.48
N LYS A 127 -11.20 -37.32 -3.33
CA LYS A 127 -10.93 -36.28 -4.35
C LYS A 127 -12.15 -35.99 -5.23
N SER A 128 -12.92 -37.02 -5.57
CA SER A 128 -14.13 -36.90 -6.40
C SER A 128 -15.22 -36.06 -5.74
N HIS A 129 -15.34 -36.10 -4.41
CA HIS A 129 -16.27 -35.26 -3.66
C HIS A 129 -15.81 -33.80 -3.68
N LEU A 130 -14.54 -33.54 -3.37
CA LEU A 130 -13.94 -32.19 -3.34
C LEU A 130 -14.03 -31.48 -4.70
N ILE A 131 -13.87 -32.22 -5.80
CA ILE A 131 -14.05 -31.72 -7.17
C ILE A 131 -15.47 -31.16 -7.38
N LYS A 132 -16.49 -31.90 -6.94
CA LYS A 132 -17.89 -31.52 -7.10
C LYS A 132 -18.27 -30.35 -6.20
N GLU A 133 -17.83 -30.38 -4.94
CA GLU A 133 -18.13 -29.35 -3.94
C GLU A 133 -17.53 -27.98 -4.33
N TYR A 134 -16.23 -27.96 -4.66
CA TYR A 134 -15.53 -26.70 -4.98
C TYR A 134 -15.57 -26.33 -6.47
N GLY A 135 -16.13 -27.20 -7.33
CA GLY A 135 -16.25 -26.96 -8.77
C GLY A 135 -14.90 -26.70 -9.44
N VAL A 136 -13.90 -27.54 -9.14
CA VAL A 136 -12.53 -27.45 -9.66
C VAL A 136 -12.09 -28.75 -10.32
N GLN A 137 -11.10 -28.70 -11.20
CA GLN A 137 -10.61 -29.89 -11.90
C GLN A 137 -9.78 -30.81 -11.00
N TYR A 138 -9.70 -32.10 -11.35
CA TYR A 138 -8.97 -33.12 -10.59
C TYR A 138 -7.49 -32.74 -10.33
N ASP A 139 -6.81 -32.22 -11.34
CA ASP A 139 -5.42 -31.76 -11.25
C ASP A 139 -5.26 -30.59 -10.25
N THR A 140 -6.28 -29.74 -10.13
CA THR A 140 -6.29 -28.64 -9.16
C THR A 140 -6.30 -29.18 -7.74
N ILE A 141 -7.16 -30.16 -7.43
CA ILE A 141 -7.17 -30.82 -6.11
C ILE A 141 -5.82 -31.48 -5.82
N THR A 142 -5.26 -32.21 -6.79
CA THR A 142 -3.96 -32.87 -6.58
C THR A 142 -2.84 -31.87 -6.27
N LYS A 143 -2.79 -30.73 -6.98
CA LYS A 143 -1.84 -29.65 -6.70
C LYS A 143 -2.07 -29.01 -5.32
N ILE A 144 -3.33 -28.83 -4.91
CA ILE A 144 -3.67 -28.29 -3.59
C ILE A 144 -3.20 -29.22 -2.48
N LEU A 145 -3.43 -30.54 -2.62
CA LEU A 145 -3.01 -31.52 -1.62
C LEU A 145 -1.48 -31.62 -1.47
N GLN A 146 -0.74 -31.31 -2.54
CA GLN A 146 0.74 -31.27 -2.52
C GLN A 146 1.31 -29.91 -2.09
N ALA A 147 0.49 -28.87 -2.02
CA ALA A 147 0.95 -27.51 -1.73
C ALA A 147 1.27 -27.33 -0.25
N LYS A 148 2.47 -26.82 0.04
CA LYS A 148 2.82 -26.32 1.38
C LYS A 148 2.36 -24.86 1.50
N ILE A 149 1.19 -24.66 2.10
CA ILE A 149 0.60 -23.32 2.30
C ILE A 149 1.10 -22.77 3.64
N PRO A 150 1.82 -21.65 3.69
CA PRO A 150 2.25 -21.04 4.94
C PRO A 150 1.04 -20.67 5.83
N HIS A 151 1.18 -20.81 7.15
CA HIS A 151 0.12 -20.50 8.11
C HIS A 151 -0.14 -19.00 8.22
N ASN A 152 0.89 -18.18 8.01
CA ASN A 152 0.83 -16.72 8.09
C ASN A 152 0.32 -16.04 6.81
N PHE A 153 -0.36 -16.75 5.91
CA PHE A 153 -0.96 -16.17 4.71
C PHE A 153 -2.49 -16.28 4.75
N THR A 154 -3.18 -15.31 4.16
CA THR A 154 -4.64 -15.28 4.08
C THR A 154 -5.10 -14.58 2.79
N THR A 155 -6.33 -14.84 2.39
CA THR A 155 -7.00 -14.14 1.30
C THR A 155 -7.96 -13.10 1.86
N VAL A 156 -7.75 -11.85 1.46
CA VAL A 156 -8.64 -10.73 1.78
C VAL A 156 -9.59 -10.51 0.60
N PRO A 157 -10.91 -10.44 0.83
CA PRO A 157 -11.88 -10.08 -0.19
C PRO A 157 -11.51 -8.77 -0.92
N PRO A 158 -11.71 -8.67 -2.26
CA PRO A 158 -12.34 -9.63 -3.18
C PRO A 158 -11.42 -10.75 -3.73
N GLY A 159 -10.27 -11.04 -3.11
CA GLY A 159 -9.36 -12.11 -3.57
C GLY A 159 -7.87 -11.77 -3.53
N PHE A 160 -7.48 -10.78 -2.73
CA PHE A 160 -6.09 -10.36 -2.59
C PHE A 160 -5.36 -11.24 -1.58
N VAL A 161 -4.13 -11.64 -1.90
CA VAL A 161 -3.30 -12.44 -1.00
C VAL A 161 -2.41 -11.53 -0.18
N GLY A 162 -2.39 -11.76 1.13
CA GLY A 162 -1.50 -11.06 2.04
C GLY A 162 -0.89 -11.97 3.10
N GLU A 163 0.20 -11.48 3.68
CA GLU A 163 0.96 -12.13 4.74
C GLU A 163 0.64 -11.44 6.08
N ILE A 164 0.18 -12.21 7.05
CA ILE A 164 -0.14 -11.77 8.41
C ILE A 164 1.18 -11.53 9.16
N GLN A 165 1.29 -10.36 9.77
CA GLN A 165 2.38 -9.96 10.65
C GLN A 165 1.92 -9.98 12.11
N ASP A 166 2.86 -10.04 13.04
CA ASP A 166 2.58 -9.99 14.48
C ASP A 166 1.87 -8.68 14.90
N SER A 167 2.05 -7.61 14.12
CA SER A 167 1.34 -6.33 14.30
C SER A 167 -0.15 -6.37 13.89
N GLY A 168 -0.67 -7.52 13.48
CA GLY A 168 -2.02 -7.66 12.92
C GLY A 168 -2.16 -7.09 11.49
N CYS A 169 -1.10 -6.54 10.90
CA CYS A 169 -1.11 -6.10 9.51
C CYS A 169 -1.15 -7.30 8.56
N ILE A 170 -1.92 -7.17 7.47
CA ILE A 170 -1.91 -8.13 6.37
C ILE A 170 -1.18 -7.47 5.20
N ILE A 171 0.07 -7.84 4.96
CA ILE A 171 0.94 -7.22 3.95
C ILE A 171 0.67 -7.80 2.58
N PHE A 172 0.24 -6.95 1.65
CA PHE A 172 -0.05 -7.34 0.29
C PHE A 172 1.16 -7.91 -0.43
N GLN A 173 0.96 -9.04 -1.12
CA GLN A 173 2.01 -9.80 -1.82
C GLN A 173 2.00 -9.60 -3.34
N GLY A 174 1.12 -8.74 -3.86
CA GLY A 174 1.03 -8.42 -5.29
C GLY A 174 1.85 -7.19 -5.71
N ALA A 175 1.50 -6.62 -6.87
CA ALA A 175 2.18 -5.45 -7.42
C ALA A 175 1.94 -4.21 -6.54
N LYS A 176 3.02 -3.49 -6.21
CA LYS A 176 2.97 -2.26 -5.41
C LYS A 176 3.42 -1.09 -6.27
N ASP A 177 2.95 0.12 -5.96
CA ASP A 177 3.56 1.32 -6.54
C ASP A 177 4.95 1.58 -5.96
N GLY A 178 5.82 2.21 -6.76
CA GLY A 178 7.21 2.48 -6.36
C GLY A 178 7.39 3.70 -5.46
N GLN A 179 6.37 4.55 -5.33
CA GLN A 179 6.45 5.81 -4.58
C GLN A 179 5.90 5.73 -3.16
N GLY A 180 4.91 4.86 -2.90
CA GLY A 180 4.25 4.78 -1.61
C GLY A 180 4.12 3.37 -1.04
N GLY A 181 4.46 2.33 -1.81
CA GLY A 181 4.28 0.94 -1.39
C GLY A 181 2.82 0.48 -1.37
N TYR A 182 1.90 1.23 -2.01
CA TYR A 182 0.48 0.87 -2.06
C TYR A 182 0.23 -0.25 -3.05
N GLY A 183 -0.63 -1.20 -2.67
CA GLY A 183 -1.04 -2.28 -3.57
C GLY A 183 -1.81 -1.77 -4.79
N ARG A 184 -1.45 -2.28 -5.97
CA ARG A 184 -2.08 -1.99 -7.25
C ARG A 184 -2.53 -3.28 -7.93
N TYR A 185 -3.68 -3.24 -8.60
CA TYR A 185 -4.17 -4.34 -9.41
C TYR A 185 -4.84 -3.84 -10.69
N PHE A 186 -4.99 -4.70 -11.69
CA PHE A 186 -5.66 -4.37 -12.95
C PHE A 186 -7.08 -4.93 -12.96
N LYS A 187 -8.06 -4.06 -13.22
CA LYS A 187 -9.48 -4.41 -13.43
C LYS A 187 -10.02 -3.57 -14.57
N ASN A 188 -10.72 -4.20 -15.53
CA ASN A 188 -11.33 -3.53 -16.70
C ASN A 188 -10.35 -2.64 -17.48
N GLY A 189 -9.12 -3.13 -17.69
CA GLY A 189 -8.08 -2.39 -18.44
C GLY A 189 -7.46 -1.20 -17.69
N LYS A 190 -7.85 -0.94 -16.43
CA LYS A 190 -7.34 0.17 -15.63
C LYS A 190 -6.61 -0.33 -14.38
N SER A 191 -5.54 0.36 -14.03
CA SER A 191 -4.85 0.15 -12.76
C SER A 191 -5.65 0.79 -11.63
N GLN A 192 -6.00 0.01 -10.61
CA GLN A 192 -6.81 0.41 -9.46
C GLN A 192 -6.07 0.16 -8.13
N SER A 193 -6.51 0.83 -7.08
CA SER A 193 -5.96 0.68 -5.72
C SER A 193 -6.54 -0.56 -5.04
N VAL A 194 -5.66 -1.40 -4.49
CA VAL A 194 -6.06 -2.61 -3.74
C VAL A 194 -6.76 -2.23 -2.45
N THR A 195 -6.24 -1.26 -1.69
CA THR A 195 -6.85 -0.84 -0.41
C THR A 195 -8.25 -0.27 -0.59
N ARG A 196 -8.48 0.44 -1.70
CA ARG A 196 -9.80 0.95 -2.06
C ARG A 196 -10.78 -0.18 -2.40
N ALA A 197 -10.32 -1.21 -3.10
CA ALA A 197 -11.15 -2.37 -3.43
C ALA A 197 -11.51 -3.18 -2.18
N VAL A 198 -10.56 -3.38 -1.27
CA VAL A 198 -10.82 -4.02 0.04
C VAL A 198 -11.81 -3.20 0.86
N LEU A 199 -11.66 -1.88 0.89
CA LEU A 199 -12.60 -1.00 1.61
C LEU A 199 -14.01 -1.03 0.98
N ALA A 200 -14.12 -1.03 -0.34
CA ALA A 200 -15.40 -1.14 -1.02
C ALA A 200 -16.13 -2.44 -0.66
N GLU A 201 -15.39 -3.55 -0.63
CA GLU A 201 -15.90 -4.86 -0.22
C GLU A 201 -16.35 -4.85 1.24
N LYS A 202 -15.54 -4.28 2.15
CA LYS A 202 -15.89 -4.13 3.58
C LYS A 202 -17.18 -3.34 3.78
N LEU A 203 -17.38 -2.26 3.02
CA LEU A 203 -18.55 -1.39 3.13
C LEU A 203 -19.76 -1.90 2.34
N GLY A 204 -19.59 -2.93 1.49
CA GLY A 204 -20.61 -3.43 0.59
C GLY A 204 -21.08 -2.40 -0.45
N CYS A 205 -20.29 -1.34 -0.70
CA CYS A 205 -20.64 -0.27 -1.61
C CYS A 205 -19.41 0.32 -2.30
N GLU A 206 -19.62 0.95 -3.46
CA GLU A 206 -18.53 1.66 -4.13
C GLU A 206 -18.07 2.85 -3.29
N VAL A 207 -16.77 2.88 -2.97
CA VAL A 207 -16.17 4.04 -2.32
C VAL A 207 -16.25 5.23 -3.30
N PRO A 208 -16.81 6.39 -2.90
CA PRO A 208 -16.86 7.59 -3.75
C PRO A 208 -15.47 8.15 -4.04
N THR A 209 -15.22 8.73 -5.21
CA THR A 209 -13.90 9.28 -5.61
C THR A 209 -13.39 10.37 -4.68
N SER A 210 -14.27 11.05 -3.95
CA SER A 210 -13.96 12.06 -2.93
C SER A 210 -13.47 11.49 -1.59
N MET A 211 -13.52 10.16 -1.43
CA MET A 211 -13.15 9.44 -0.21
C MET A 211 -11.89 8.60 -0.46
N ASP A 212 -10.93 8.69 0.44
CA ASP A 212 -9.69 7.92 0.45
C ASP A 212 -9.83 6.71 1.40
N ALA A 213 -9.16 5.61 1.06
CA ALA A 213 -8.98 4.48 1.97
C ALA A 213 -7.79 4.77 2.89
N CYS A 214 -8.09 5.10 4.14
CA CYS A 214 -7.12 5.52 5.14
C CYS A 214 -6.71 4.34 6.02
N HIS A 215 -5.44 4.31 6.44
CA HIS A 215 -4.91 3.27 7.31
C HIS A 215 -4.92 3.72 8.77
N THR A 216 -5.33 2.84 9.69
CA THR A 216 -5.07 3.03 11.14
C THR A 216 -3.63 2.64 11.50
N CYS A 217 -3.10 1.62 10.84
CA CYS A 217 -1.76 1.04 11.06
C CYS A 217 -0.61 1.73 10.30
N ASP A 218 -0.93 2.72 9.47
CA ASP A 218 0.05 3.56 8.77
C ASP A 218 0.99 2.83 7.80
N ASN A 219 0.65 1.60 7.44
CA ASN A 219 1.41 0.79 6.50
C ASN A 219 0.69 0.74 5.14
N PRO A 220 1.24 1.40 4.09
CA PRO A 220 0.61 1.47 2.76
C PRO A 220 0.39 0.12 2.09
N SER A 221 1.23 -0.88 2.41
CA SER A 221 1.09 -2.25 1.90
C SER A 221 0.05 -3.07 2.66
N CYS A 222 -0.49 -2.57 3.78
CA CYS A 222 -1.48 -3.28 4.56
C CYS A 222 -2.84 -3.29 3.84
N ILE A 223 -3.42 -4.49 3.73
CA ILE A 223 -4.73 -4.75 3.17
C ILE A 223 -5.68 -5.36 4.20
N ASN A 224 -5.37 -5.29 5.50
CA ASN A 224 -6.28 -5.74 6.54
C ASN A 224 -7.55 -4.86 6.52
N PRO A 225 -8.76 -5.40 6.28
CA PRO A 225 -9.99 -4.62 6.30
C PRO A 225 -10.20 -3.86 7.61
N GLU A 226 -9.79 -4.42 8.75
CA GLU A 226 -9.91 -3.77 10.06
C GLU A 226 -8.96 -2.59 10.23
N HIS A 227 -7.90 -2.52 9.43
CA HIS A 227 -6.99 -1.39 9.41
C HIS A 227 -7.38 -0.33 8.37
N LEU A 228 -8.48 -0.51 7.65
CA LEU A 228 -8.95 0.39 6.60
C LEU A 228 -10.26 1.08 6.98
N TRP A 229 -10.33 2.39 6.75
CA TRP A 229 -11.53 3.19 6.92
C TRP A 229 -11.68 4.24 5.80
N GLY A 230 -12.93 4.63 5.52
CA GLY A 230 -13.24 5.65 4.53
C GLY A 230 -13.14 7.05 5.11
N GLY A 231 -12.17 7.84 4.64
CA GLY A 231 -11.94 9.20 5.10
C GLY A 231 -11.98 10.21 3.96
N THR A 232 -12.43 11.43 4.23
CA THR A 232 -12.19 12.54 3.29
C THR A 232 -10.70 12.84 3.19
N ARG A 233 -10.26 13.41 2.06
CA ARG A 233 -8.86 13.87 1.89
C ARG A 233 -8.38 14.73 3.05
N THR A 234 -9.25 15.60 3.56
CA THR A 234 -8.97 16.46 4.73
C THR A 234 -8.74 15.65 5.99
N GLN A 235 -9.55 14.62 6.24
CA GLN A 235 -9.38 13.73 7.41
C GLN A 235 -8.12 12.88 7.30
N ASN A 236 -7.78 12.40 6.09
CA ASN A 236 -6.54 11.66 5.84
C ASN A 236 -5.30 12.53 6.11
N LEU A 237 -5.31 13.78 5.65
CA LEU A 237 -4.23 14.74 5.91
C LEU A 237 -4.13 15.12 7.38
N LEU A 238 -5.27 15.24 8.09
CA LEU A 238 -5.29 15.49 9.53
C LEU A 238 -4.75 14.29 10.32
N ASP A 239 -5.07 13.05 9.93
CA ASP A 239 -4.52 11.84 10.55
C ASP A 239 -3.00 11.74 10.34
N ALA A 240 -2.53 11.95 9.09
CA ALA A 240 -1.11 11.97 8.77
C ALA A 240 -0.36 13.07 9.53
N SER A 241 -0.99 14.24 9.73
CA SER A 241 -0.42 15.35 10.51
C SER A 241 -0.39 15.03 12.01
N LYS A 242 -1.48 14.49 12.59
CA LYS A 242 -1.53 14.04 14.00
C LYS A 242 -0.45 13.03 14.31
N LYS A 243 -0.15 12.15 13.35
CA LYS A 243 0.82 11.07 13.49
C LYS A 243 2.22 11.45 12.96
N GLY A 244 2.48 12.74 12.72
CA GLY A 244 3.80 13.28 12.41
C GLY A 244 4.40 12.84 11.06
N ARG A 245 3.59 12.29 10.14
CA ARG A 245 4.05 11.68 8.87
C ARG A 245 4.07 12.65 7.68
N THR A 246 3.72 13.91 7.89
CA THR A 246 3.91 14.95 6.88
C THR A 246 5.37 15.40 6.86
N GLN A 247 6.14 14.94 5.87
CA GLN A 247 7.43 15.52 5.51
C GLN A 247 7.21 16.99 5.10
N GLY A 248 7.54 17.91 6.01
CA GLY A 248 7.75 19.32 5.67
C GLY A 248 6.55 20.27 5.76
N LYS A 249 5.76 20.29 6.85
CA LYS A 249 5.04 21.50 7.32
C LYS A 249 4.95 21.66 8.85
N SER A 250 5.83 20.99 9.59
CA SER A 250 5.90 21.09 11.06
C SER A 250 7.35 21.31 11.53
N HIS A 251 8.20 22.00 10.73
CA HIS A 251 9.58 22.27 11.13
C HIS A 251 9.81 23.79 11.30
N PRO A 252 10.48 24.24 12.38
CA PRO A 252 10.79 25.65 12.68
C PRO A 252 11.71 26.36 11.66
N LEU A 253 12.03 25.72 10.54
CA LEU A 253 12.85 26.26 9.44
C LEU A 253 12.20 26.07 8.06
N SER A 254 10.92 25.68 7.99
CA SER A 254 10.16 25.87 6.74
C SER A 254 9.78 27.35 6.63
N ASN A 255 9.63 27.90 5.42
CA ASN A 255 9.24 29.30 5.12
C ASN A 255 7.86 29.75 5.66
N ALA A 256 7.37 29.13 6.75
CA ALA A 256 6.23 29.55 7.50
C ALA A 256 6.49 30.94 8.11
N LYS A 257 5.63 31.90 7.79
CA LYS A 257 5.64 33.26 8.36
C LYS A 257 5.52 33.28 9.90
N LEU A 258 5.11 32.17 10.50
CA LEU A 258 4.80 32.03 11.92
C LEU A 258 5.54 30.83 12.52
N ASP A 259 6.12 31.05 13.70
CA ASP A 259 6.72 30.07 14.60
C ASP A 259 5.93 30.05 15.93
N TRP A 260 6.31 29.15 16.85
CA TRP A 260 5.60 29.00 18.13
C TRP A 260 5.69 30.23 19.04
N GLU A 261 6.75 31.03 18.91
CA GLU A 261 6.93 32.26 19.68
C GLU A 261 5.94 33.33 19.20
N LYS A 262 5.87 33.55 17.89
CA LYS A 262 4.87 34.45 17.27
C LYS A 262 3.44 33.99 17.52
N VAL A 263 3.19 32.69 17.53
CA VAL A 263 1.85 32.15 17.84
C VAL A 263 1.44 32.46 19.28
N ARG A 264 2.37 32.40 20.24
CA ARG A 264 2.14 32.80 21.63
C ARG A 264 1.90 34.30 21.74
N GLU A 265 2.68 35.11 21.03
CA GLU A 265 2.51 36.56 20.98
C GLU A 265 1.14 36.96 20.40
N ILE A 266 0.73 36.34 19.28
CA ILE A 266 -0.59 36.53 18.68
C ILE A 266 -1.71 36.20 19.68
N ARG A 267 -1.56 35.14 20.49
CA ARG A 267 -2.56 34.79 21.52
C ARG A 267 -2.64 35.84 22.61
N LEU A 268 -1.51 36.38 23.05
CA LEU A 268 -1.47 37.44 24.06
C LEU A 268 -2.13 38.73 23.54
N LYS A 269 -1.82 39.16 22.31
CA LYS A 269 -2.45 40.32 21.65
C LYS A 269 -3.97 40.16 21.53
N LEU A 270 -4.44 38.99 21.12
CA LEU A 270 -5.88 38.70 21.04
C LEU A 270 -6.57 38.62 22.40
N ALA A 271 -5.86 38.16 23.45
CA ALA A 271 -6.36 38.14 24.82
C ALA A 271 -6.43 39.55 25.42
N ALA A 272 -5.53 40.45 25.02
CA ALA A 272 -5.54 41.87 25.35
C ALA A 272 -6.66 42.66 24.61
N GLY A 273 -7.46 42.00 23.77
CA GLY A 273 -8.61 42.59 23.09
C GLY A 273 -8.32 43.15 21.70
N GLU A 274 -7.12 42.94 21.16
CA GLU A 274 -6.80 43.39 19.81
C GLU A 274 -7.67 42.71 18.74
N ARG A 275 -7.99 43.45 17.68
CA ARG A 275 -8.87 42.96 16.63
C ARG A 275 -8.10 42.01 15.73
N MET A 276 -8.69 40.85 15.43
CA MET A 276 -8.07 39.82 14.58
C MET A 276 -7.64 40.31 13.19
N LYS A 277 -8.28 41.37 12.67
CA LYS A 277 -7.91 41.98 11.38
C LYS A 277 -6.54 42.66 11.46
N ASP A 278 -6.30 43.38 12.55
CA ASP A 278 -5.13 44.21 12.73
C ASP A 278 -3.91 43.32 13.03
N VAL A 279 -4.09 42.32 13.90
CA VAL A 279 -3.10 41.25 14.13
C VAL A 279 -2.81 40.45 12.84
N ALA A 280 -3.80 40.19 11.99
CA ALA A 280 -3.56 39.49 10.72
C ALA A 280 -2.67 40.30 9.77
N GLN A 281 -2.88 41.61 9.72
CA GLN A 281 -2.10 42.53 8.89
C GLN A 281 -0.66 42.67 9.41
N GLU A 282 -0.49 42.80 10.73
CA GLU A 282 0.81 42.91 11.39
C GLU A 282 1.72 41.70 11.07
N TYR A 283 1.18 40.49 11.18
CA TYR A 283 1.94 39.26 10.90
C TYR A 283 1.89 38.82 9.43
N SER A 284 1.27 39.62 8.54
CA SER A 284 1.13 39.33 7.11
C SER A 284 0.52 37.94 6.83
N VAL A 285 -0.49 37.56 7.61
CA VAL A 285 -1.25 36.30 7.50
C VAL A 285 -2.74 36.55 7.28
N GLY A 286 -3.49 35.54 6.85
CA GLY A 286 -4.93 35.67 6.67
C GLY A 286 -5.68 35.71 8.00
N ARG A 287 -6.83 36.42 8.04
CA ARG A 287 -7.72 36.47 9.22
C ARG A 287 -8.15 35.08 9.70
N LYS A 288 -8.29 34.11 8.79
CA LYS A 288 -8.58 32.70 9.11
C LYS A 288 -7.45 32.04 9.90
N THR A 289 -6.19 32.38 9.62
CA THR A 289 -5.02 31.88 10.36
C THR A 289 -5.04 32.38 11.80
N ILE A 290 -5.33 33.67 12.01
CA ILE A 290 -5.48 34.27 13.36
C ILE A 290 -6.65 33.66 14.12
N HIS A 291 -7.78 33.42 13.44
CA HIS A 291 -8.92 32.71 14.01
C HIS A 291 -8.53 31.30 14.49
N ASP A 292 -7.82 30.55 13.66
CA ASP A 292 -7.42 29.17 13.99
C ASP A 292 -6.36 29.12 15.10
N ILE A 293 -5.50 30.13 15.20
CA ILE A 293 -4.55 30.30 16.31
C ILE A 293 -5.30 30.59 17.62
N LYS A 294 -6.28 31.51 17.59
CA LYS A 294 -7.10 31.90 18.74
C LYS A 294 -7.84 30.71 19.36
N TYR A 295 -8.40 29.85 18.51
CA TYR A 295 -9.19 28.70 18.93
C TYR A 295 -8.39 27.39 18.89
N HIS A 296 -7.06 27.45 18.85
CA HIS A 296 -6.16 26.30 18.88
C HIS A 296 -6.52 25.21 17.86
N VAL A 297 -7.01 25.58 16.67
CA VAL A 297 -7.41 24.62 15.63
C VAL A 297 -6.18 24.02 14.94
N THR A 298 -5.17 24.84 14.65
CA THR A 298 -3.96 24.46 13.89
C THR A 298 -2.69 24.37 14.74
N TRP A 299 -2.54 25.23 15.76
CA TRP A 299 -1.36 25.27 16.65
C TRP A 299 -1.70 24.74 18.04
N LYS A 300 -1.58 23.42 18.24
CA LYS A 300 -1.94 22.74 19.50
C LYS A 300 -0.71 22.31 20.27
N GLU A 301 -0.71 22.57 21.58
CA GLU A 301 0.28 21.99 22.49
C GLU A 301 -0.10 20.52 22.78
N ALA A 302 0.89 19.68 23.04
CA ALA A 302 0.66 18.25 23.30
C ALA A 302 -0.28 18.08 24.51
N GLY A 303 -1.37 17.34 24.33
CA GLY A 303 -2.39 17.10 25.37
C GLY A 303 -3.53 18.11 25.44
N GLN A 304 -3.56 19.14 24.57
CA GLN A 304 -4.63 20.13 24.59
C GLN A 304 -5.82 19.72 23.68
N GLU A 305 -6.93 19.30 24.29
CA GLU A 305 -8.19 19.04 23.59
C GLU A 305 -8.86 20.36 23.20
N VAL A 306 -9.29 20.49 21.94
CA VAL A 306 -9.93 21.73 21.48
C VAL A 306 -11.11 21.44 20.55
N PRO A 307 -12.30 21.99 20.85
CA PRO A 307 -13.54 21.68 20.15
C PRO A 307 -13.57 22.26 18.73
N VAL A 308 -13.67 21.37 17.75
CA VAL A 308 -13.78 21.71 16.31
C VAL A 308 -15.22 22.12 15.98
N PRO A 309 -15.46 23.30 15.38
CA PRO A 309 -16.80 23.67 14.90
C PRO A 309 -17.20 22.88 13.64
N CYS A 310 -18.50 22.61 13.50
CA CYS A 310 -19.09 22.20 12.22
C CYS A 310 -18.97 23.34 11.20
N MET A 311 -18.84 23.02 9.91
CA MET A 311 -18.83 24.00 8.83
C MET A 311 -20.09 24.88 8.87
N GLY A 312 -19.93 26.20 8.96
CA GLY A 312 -20.98 27.19 8.66
C GLY A 312 -21.93 27.60 9.80
N GLY A 313 -21.77 27.12 11.04
CA GLY A 313 -22.63 27.53 12.17
C GLY A 313 -22.08 28.72 12.97
N HIS A 314 -22.98 29.60 13.43
CA HIS A 314 -22.66 30.70 14.36
C HIS A 314 -22.11 30.17 15.71
N LEU A 315 -21.21 30.95 16.31
CA LEU A 315 -20.28 30.55 17.39
C LEU A 315 -20.81 30.79 18.82
N GLU A 316 -22.09 31.08 19.01
CA GLU A 316 -22.67 31.24 20.35
C GLU A 316 -22.96 29.86 20.96
N ARG A 317 -21.98 29.33 21.70
CA ARG A 317 -22.10 28.04 22.38
C ARG A 317 -22.88 28.20 23.67
N LYS A 318 -24.05 27.57 23.76
CA LYS A 318 -24.83 27.47 25.00
C LYS A 318 -24.32 26.40 25.98
N LEU A 319 -23.47 25.47 25.53
CA LEU A 319 -23.03 24.29 26.31
C LEU A 319 -21.52 24.05 26.21
N THR A 320 -20.94 23.54 27.29
CA THR A 320 -19.55 23.06 27.38
C THR A 320 -19.42 21.61 26.95
N PHE A 321 -18.20 21.12 26.72
CA PHE A 321 -17.94 19.72 26.34
C PHE A 321 -18.27 18.75 27.47
N ALA A 322 -17.99 19.11 28.73
CA ALA A 322 -18.38 18.34 29.91
C ALA A 322 -19.92 18.18 29.98
N GLN A 323 -20.66 19.27 29.75
CA GLN A 323 -22.13 19.21 29.68
C GLN A 323 -22.62 18.37 28.50
N ALA A 324 -21.92 18.38 27.35
CA ALA A 324 -22.28 17.53 26.22
C ALA A 324 -22.03 16.03 26.49
N ILE A 325 -21.02 15.69 27.29
CA ILE A 325 -20.77 14.32 27.78
C ILE A 325 -21.88 13.90 28.74
N GLU A 326 -22.18 14.74 29.74
CA GLU A 326 -23.27 14.52 30.70
C GLU A 326 -24.62 14.30 30.00
N ILE A 327 -24.92 15.10 28.98
CA ILE A 327 -26.11 14.94 28.14
C ILE A 327 -26.15 13.56 27.46
N ARG A 328 -25.02 13.02 27.00
CA ARG A 328 -24.97 11.69 26.35
C ARG A 328 -25.18 10.56 27.35
N GLU A 329 -24.56 10.66 28.52
CA GLU A 329 -24.72 9.68 29.61
C GLU A 329 -26.18 9.60 30.05
N ARG A 330 -26.86 10.75 30.20
CA ARG A 330 -28.28 10.83 30.53
C ARG A 330 -29.19 10.23 29.45
N ILE A 331 -28.87 10.46 28.17
CA ILE A 331 -29.58 9.82 27.05
C ILE A 331 -29.40 8.30 27.07
N GLN A 332 -28.19 7.81 27.39
CA GLN A 332 -27.90 6.38 27.49
C GLN A 332 -28.61 5.74 28.70
N ALA A 333 -28.77 6.48 29.79
CA ALA A 333 -29.58 6.10 30.95
C ALA A 333 -31.10 6.07 30.68
N GLY A 334 -31.53 6.42 29.45
CA GLY A 334 -32.92 6.34 29.01
C GLY A 334 -33.75 7.61 29.26
N GLU A 335 -33.12 8.71 29.66
CA GLU A 335 -33.82 9.98 29.85
C GLU A 335 -34.33 10.59 28.54
N SER A 336 -35.46 11.27 28.62
CA SER A 336 -36.10 11.94 27.49
C SER A 336 -35.29 13.13 27.00
N ILE A 337 -35.03 13.17 25.68
CA ILE A 337 -34.39 14.30 24.98
C ILE A 337 -35.12 15.62 25.28
N ALA A 338 -36.45 15.58 25.46
CA ALA A 338 -37.23 16.79 25.74
C ALA A 338 -36.96 17.33 27.15
N THR A 339 -36.76 16.45 28.13
CA THR A 339 -36.46 16.80 29.52
C THR A 339 -35.06 17.42 29.60
N ILE A 340 -34.07 16.76 28.99
CA ILE A 340 -32.68 17.24 28.95
C ILE A 340 -32.59 18.60 28.24
N ALA A 341 -33.31 18.78 27.12
CA ALA A 341 -33.31 20.06 26.41
C ALA A 341 -33.85 21.22 27.26
N GLN A 342 -34.89 20.98 28.05
CA GLN A 342 -35.50 21.99 28.94
C GLN A 342 -34.55 22.38 30.07
N GLU A 343 -33.87 21.41 30.67
CA GLU A 343 -32.94 21.63 31.79
C GLU A 343 -31.69 22.40 31.38
N PHE A 344 -31.13 22.08 30.22
CA PHE A 344 -29.96 22.77 29.68
C PHE A 344 -30.29 24.06 28.92
N GLY A 345 -31.57 24.47 28.84
CA GLY A 345 -31.99 25.70 28.16
C GLY A 345 -31.67 25.74 26.66
N VAL A 346 -31.65 24.57 26.02
CA VAL A 346 -31.28 24.39 24.61
C VAL A 346 -32.42 23.77 23.80
N SER A 347 -32.34 23.88 22.47
CA SER A 347 -33.33 23.24 21.60
C SER A 347 -33.13 21.72 21.57
N ARG A 348 -34.23 20.98 21.35
CA ARG A 348 -34.19 19.51 21.19
C ARG A 348 -33.25 19.08 20.05
N ASN A 349 -33.07 19.91 19.04
CA ASN A 349 -32.15 19.66 17.92
C ASN A 349 -30.68 19.61 18.40
N ILE A 350 -30.27 20.49 19.31
CA ILE A 350 -28.90 20.50 19.85
C ILE A 350 -28.61 19.19 20.60
N ILE A 351 -29.55 18.73 21.43
CA ILE A 351 -29.45 17.44 22.14
C ILE A 351 -29.45 16.27 21.15
N SER A 352 -30.26 16.35 20.09
CA SER A 352 -30.31 15.36 19.00
C SER A 352 -28.98 15.26 18.25
N ASP A 353 -28.31 16.38 18.01
CA ASP A 353 -27.01 16.44 17.33
C ASP A 353 -25.89 15.92 18.23
N ILE A 354 -25.96 16.20 19.54
CA ILE A 354 -25.07 15.60 20.54
C ILE A 354 -25.24 14.08 20.55
N LYS A 355 -26.48 13.57 20.55
CA LYS A 355 -26.80 12.13 20.49
C LYS A 355 -26.23 11.45 19.25
N ARG A 356 -26.36 12.09 18.08
CA ARG A 356 -25.88 11.57 16.79
C ARG A 356 -24.38 11.78 16.58
N ASN A 357 -23.66 12.28 17.59
CA ASN A 357 -22.24 12.62 17.51
C ASN A 357 -21.91 13.58 16.34
N VAL A 358 -22.88 14.42 15.98
CA VAL A 358 -22.76 15.44 14.92
C VAL A 358 -22.01 16.66 15.47
N THR A 359 -22.32 17.05 16.72
CA THR A 359 -21.65 18.11 17.48
C THR A 359 -20.94 17.52 18.72
N TYR A 360 -19.92 18.22 19.25
CA TYR A 360 -19.12 17.79 20.42
C TYR A 360 -18.52 16.36 20.26
N ARG A 361 -17.72 16.14 19.22
CA ARG A 361 -17.13 14.82 18.92
C ARG A 361 -15.97 14.46 19.86
N GLY A 362 -15.99 13.24 20.39
CA GLY A 362 -14.95 12.62 21.24
C GLY A 362 -15.24 11.14 21.50
N GLU A 363 -14.21 10.37 21.84
CA GLU A 363 -14.33 8.96 22.27
C GLU A 363 -14.64 8.89 23.77
N PHE A 364 -15.44 7.90 24.16
CA PHE A 364 -15.59 7.49 25.56
C PHE A 364 -14.53 6.42 25.84
N ASN A 365 -13.81 6.54 26.95
CA ASN A 365 -13.01 5.42 27.47
C ASN A 365 -13.91 4.24 27.85
#